data_AF-A0A1J5GS88-F1
#
_entry.id   AF-A0A1J5GS88-F1
#
_cell.length_a   1.000
_cell.length_b   1.000
_cell.length_c   1.000
_cell.angle_alpha   90.00
_cell.angle_beta   90.00
_cell.angle_gamma   90.00
#
_symmetry.space_group_name_H-M   'P 1'
#
loop_
_entity.id
_entity.type
_entity.pdbx_description
1 polymer ?
#
loop_
_entity_poly.entity_id
_entity_poly.type
_entity_poly.pdbx_seq_one_letter_code
_entity_poly.pdbx_strand_id
1 'polypeptide(L)'
;MNIRKEILDELLQEYKTPPDLFGEGGILKQLTTALVERALEAELSTHLGYGKHAEGQSNSRNGYSPKTVQGDLGVAEIAVPP
;
A
#
# COMPACT_ATOMS: atom_id res chain seq x y z
N MET A 1 -16.35 9.11 5.70
CA MET A 1 -15.70 8.44 4.57
C MET A 1 -16.76 7.64 3.84
N ASN A 2 -16.98 7.87 2.54
CA ASN A 2 -18.01 7.17 1.78
C ASN A 2 -17.31 6.16 0.87
N ILE A 3 -17.18 4.91 1.32
CA ILE A 3 -16.66 3.83 0.48
C ILE A 3 -17.79 3.41 -0.46
N ARG A 4 -17.50 3.38 -1.76
CA ARG A 4 -18.45 2.92 -2.78
C ARG A 4 -18.74 1.43 -2.56
N LYS A 5 -20.01 1.03 -2.67
CA LYS A 5 -20.42 -0.36 -2.45
C LYS A 5 -19.73 -1.30 -3.43
N GLU A 6 -19.59 -0.85 -4.68
CA GLU A 6 -18.89 -1.59 -5.73
C GLU A 6 -17.46 -2.00 -5.33
N ILE A 7 -16.73 -1.15 -4.58
CA ILE A 7 -15.37 -1.48 -4.12
C ILE A 7 -15.41 -2.55 -3.02
N LEU A 8 -16.40 -2.47 -2.12
CA LEU A 8 -16.57 -3.47 -1.06
C LEU A 8 -16.92 -4.83 -1.65
N ASP A 9 -17.79 -4.85 -2.67
CA ASP A 9 -18.17 -6.07 -3.38
C ASP A 9 -16.97 -6.67 -4.11
N GLU A 10 -16.10 -5.85 -4.73
CA GLU A 10 -14.86 -6.30 -5.36
C GLU A 10 -13.85 -6.87 -4.34
N LEU A 11 -13.62 -6.18 -3.23
CA LEU A 11 -12.70 -6.64 -2.18
C LEU A 11 -13.18 -7.94 -1.50
N LEU A 12 -14.49 -8.15 -1.40
CA LEU A 12 -15.10 -9.32 -0.76
C LEU A 12 -15.49 -10.42 -1.75
N GLN A 13 -15.18 -10.29 -3.04
CA GLN A 13 -15.62 -11.21 -4.08
C GLN A 13 -15.26 -12.67 -3.80
N GLU A 14 -14.08 -12.93 -3.25
CA GLU A 14 -13.57 -14.28 -2.95
C GLU A 14 -13.66 -14.65 -1.45
N TYR A 15 -14.31 -13.83 -0.63
CA TYR A 15 -14.43 -14.05 0.81
C TYR A 15 -15.29 -15.28 1.12
N LYS A 16 -14.74 -16.25 1.86
CA LYS A 16 -15.45 -17.48 2.25
C LYS A 16 -15.45 -17.70 3.76
N THR A 17 -14.37 -17.28 4.44
CA THR A 17 -14.14 -17.56 5.86
C THR A 17 -13.51 -16.37 6.58
N PRO A 18 -13.69 -16.22 7.90
CA PRO A 18 -13.09 -15.12 8.66
C PRO A 18 -11.56 -14.94 8.49
N PRO A 19 -10.74 -16.01 8.36
CA PRO A 19 -9.32 -15.87 8.03
C PRO A 19 -9.02 -15.16 6.71
N ASP A 20 -9.92 -15.21 5.71
CA ASP A 20 -9.74 -14.49 4.45
C ASP A 20 -9.77 -12.96 4.67
N LEU A 21 -10.43 -12.50 5.74
CA LEU A 21 -10.50 -11.09 6.09
C LEU A 21 -9.42 -10.68 7.10
N PHE A 22 -9.21 -11.48 8.15
CA PHE A 22 -8.37 -11.14 9.31
C PHE A 22 -7.07 -11.95 9.45
N GLY A 23 -6.85 -12.98 8.63
CA GLY A 23 -5.71 -13.86 8.73
C GLY A 23 -4.39 -13.23 8.30
N GLU A 24 -3.30 -14.00 8.36
CA GLU A 24 -1.94 -13.54 8.05
C GLU A 24 -1.75 -13.07 6.59
N GLY A 25 -2.64 -13.49 5.69
CA GLY A 25 -2.77 -12.98 4.32
C GLY A 25 -4.15 -12.37 4.04
N GLY A 26 -4.88 -11.96 5.08
CA GLY A 26 -6.25 -11.47 4.95
C GLY A 26 -6.35 -10.12 4.24
N ILE A 27 -7.53 -9.84 3.68
CA ILE A 27 -7.82 -8.63 2.90
C ILE A 27 -7.47 -7.35 3.68
N LEU A 28 -7.75 -7.28 4.98
CA LEU A 28 -7.49 -6.06 5.75
C LEU A 28 -6.00 -5.74 5.88
N LYS A 29 -5.17 -6.78 6.05
CA LYS A 29 -3.72 -6.62 6.14
C LYS A 29 -3.15 -6.16 4.81
N GLN A 30 -3.56 -6.80 3.71
CA GLN A 30 -3.14 -6.40 2.35
C GLN A 30 -3.59 -4.97 2.01
N LEU A 31 -4.83 -4.60 2.34
CA LEU A 31 -5.35 -3.26 2.13
C LEU A 31 -4.57 -2.21 2.92
N THR A 32 -4.25 -2.50 4.17
CA THR A 32 -3.47 -1.59 5.02
C THR A 32 -2.06 -1.39 4.46
N THR A 33 -1.38 -2.48 4.06
CA THR A 33 -0.09 -2.43 3.37
C THR A 33 -0.15 -1.55 2.13
N ALA A 34 -1.11 -1.79 1.24
CA ALA A 34 -1.25 -1.03 -0.01
C ALA A 34 -1.52 0.46 0.24
N LEU A 35 -2.33 0.80 1.25
CA LEU A 35 -2.58 2.19 1.63
C LEU A 35 -1.31 2.88 2.15
N VAL A 36 -0.52 2.20 2.99
CA VAL A 36 0.76 2.72 3.50
C VAL A 36 1.74 2.97 2.36
N GLU A 37 1.94 1.99 1.47
CA GLU A 37 2.82 2.14 0.30
C GLU A 37 2.38 3.30 -0.60
N ARG A 38 1.06 3.45 -0.81
CA ARG A 38 0.52 4.56 -1.60
C ARG A 38 0.74 5.92 -0.94
N ALA A 39 0.65 5.98 0.38
CA ALA A 39 0.96 7.19 1.14
C ALA A 39 2.45 7.55 1.02
N LEU A 40 3.36 6.58 1.18
CA LEU A 40 4.80 6.79 1.00
C LEU A 40 5.14 7.32 -0.41
N GLU A 41 4.46 6.80 -1.44
CA GLU A 41 4.63 7.30 -2.81
C GLU A 41 4.17 8.75 -3.00
N ALA A 42 3.08 9.13 -2.34
CA ALA A 42 2.58 10.51 -2.37
C ALA A 42 3.53 11.45 -1.61
N GLU A 43 4.04 11.02 -0.45
CA GLU A 43 5.06 11.74 0.32
C GLU A 43 6.34 11.94 -0.48
N LEU A 44 6.85 10.89 -1.15
CA LEU A 44 8.04 11.02 -1.99
C LEU A 44 7.81 11.99 -3.16
N SER A 45 6.63 11.95 -3.78
CA SER A 45 6.27 12.90 -4.84
C SER A 45 6.26 14.34 -4.34
N THR A 46 5.82 14.55 -3.11
CA THR A 46 5.82 15.87 -2.46
C THR A 46 7.25 16.29 -2.12
N HIS A 47 8.07 15.39 -1.58
CA HIS A 47 9.46 15.65 -1.22
C HIS A 47 10.31 16.03 -2.43
N LEU A 48 10.19 15.28 -3.53
CA LEU A 48 10.94 15.51 -4.76
C LEU A 48 10.39 16.68 -5.59
N GLY A 49 9.10 17.00 -5.44
CA GLY A 49 8.41 18.00 -6.25
C GLY A 49 8.00 17.52 -7.64
N TYR A 50 8.18 16.22 -7.94
CA TYR A 50 7.80 15.62 -9.21
C TYR A 50 7.32 14.17 -9.07
N GLY A 51 6.50 13.74 -10.02
CA GLY A 51 5.96 12.39 -10.10
C GLY A 51 6.95 11.37 -10.67
N LYS A 52 6.56 10.09 -10.64
CA LYS A 52 7.34 9.00 -11.24
C LYS A 52 7.55 9.26 -12.74
N HIS A 53 8.73 8.91 -13.25
CA HIS A 53 9.15 9.10 -14.65
C HIS A 53 9.32 10.57 -15.12
N ALA A 54 9.53 11.52 -14.20
CA ALA A 54 9.93 12.87 -14.59
C ALA A 54 11.37 12.88 -15.16
N GLU A 55 11.55 13.48 -16.32
CA GLU A 55 12.85 13.62 -16.98
C GLU A 55 13.59 14.89 -16.53
N GLY A 56 14.91 14.92 -16.75
CA GLY A 56 15.75 16.10 -16.51
C GLY A 56 15.97 16.46 -15.04
N GLN A 57 15.66 15.55 -14.11
CA GLN A 57 15.86 15.76 -12.67
C GLN A 57 17.26 15.34 -12.25
N SER A 58 17.88 16.10 -11.33
CA SER A 58 19.20 15.77 -10.77
C SER A 58 19.16 14.54 -9.88
N ASN A 59 18.03 14.29 -9.21
CA ASN A 59 17.75 13.09 -8.45
C ASN A 59 16.75 12.21 -9.21
N SER A 60 16.93 10.89 -9.19
CA SER A 60 16.07 9.94 -9.90
C SER A 60 15.59 8.86 -8.94
N ARG A 61 14.30 8.54 -9.01
CA ARG A 61 13.73 7.45 -8.20
C ARG A 61 14.32 6.11 -8.65
N ASN A 62 14.93 5.38 -7.72
CA ASN A 62 15.68 4.16 -8.00
C ASN A 62 15.06 2.91 -7.33
N GLY A 63 13.84 2.55 -7.74
CA GLY A 63 13.19 1.32 -7.29
C GLY A 63 12.52 1.45 -5.91
N TYR A 64 12.58 0.37 -5.12
CA TYR A 64 11.98 0.26 -3.78
C TYR A 64 12.87 -0.61 -2.89
N SER A 65 12.79 -0.40 -1.58
CA SER A 65 13.44 -1.24 -0.57
C SER A 65 12.40 -1.94 0.30
N PRO A 66 12.52 -3.26 0.55
CA PRO A 66 11.59 -3.97 1.43
C PRO A 66 11.80 -3.56 2.89
N LYS A 67 10.71 -3.46 3.65
CA LYS A 67 10.74 -3.23 5.10
C LYS A 67 9.64 -4.01 5.78
N THR A 68 10.01 -4.73 6.84
CA THR A 68 9.05 -5.40 7.72
C THR A 68 8.60 -4.45 8.83
N VAL A 69 7.29 -4.28 8.99
CA VAL A 69 6.66 -3.39 9.96
C VAL A 69 5.70 -4.21 10.83
N GLN A 70 5.71 -3.93 12.13
CA GLN A 70 4.76 -4.49 13.08
C GLN A 70 3.67 -3.45 13.35
N GLY A 71 2.41 -3.86 13.18
CA GLY A 71 1.24 -3.04 13.50
C GLY A 71 0.11 -3.86 14.11
N ASP A 72 -1.06 -3.25 14.24
CA ASP A 72 -2.22 -3.85 14.94
C ASP A 72 -2.78 -5.10 14.23
N LEU A 73 -2.59 -5.20 12.91
CA LEU A 73 -2.96 -6.36 12.10
C LEU A 73 -1.81 -7.38 11.97
N GLY A 74 -0.80 -7.28 12.84
CA GLY A 74 0.39 -8.13 12.85
C GLY A 74 1.55 -7.59 12.03
N VAL A 75 2.41 -8.49 11.58
CA VAL A 75 3.64 -8.16 10.85
C VAL A 75 3.36 -8.11 9.35
N ALA A 76 3.69 -6.99 8.70
CA ALA A 76 3.55 -6.79 7.26
C ALA A 76 4.88 -6.39 6.62
N GLU A 77 5.12 -6.88 5.41
CA GLU A 77 6.20 -6.39 4.55
C GLU A 77 5.64 -5.30 3.64
N ILE A 78 6.38 -4.19 3.51
CA ILE A 78 6.03 -3.04 2.66
C ILE A 78 7.21 -2.71 1.73
N ALA A 79 6.91 -2.21 0.53
CA ALA A 79 7.87 -1.65 -0.40
C ALA A 79 8.02 -0.13 -0.17
N VAL A 80 9.16 0.28 0.39
CA VAL A 80 9.45 1.69 0.70
C VAL A 80 10.11 2.35 -0.51
N PRO A 81 9.56 3.46 -1.04
CA PRO A 81 10.21 4.19 -2.12
C PRO A 81 11.43 4.99 -1.58
N PRO A 82 12.47 5.21 -2.41
CA PRO A 82 13.76 5.75 -2.01
C PRO A 82 13.76 7.25 -1.73
#